data_AF-A0A4D9D6U9-F1
#
_entry.id   AF-A0A4D9D6U9-F1
#
_cell.length_a   1.000
_cell.length_b   1.000
_cell.length_c   1.000
_cell.angle_alpha   90.00
_cell.angle_beta   90.00
_cell.angle_gamma   90.00
#
_symmetry.space_group_name_H-M   'P 1'
#
loop_
_entity.id
_entity.type
_entity.pdbx_description
1 polymer ?
#
loop_
_entity_poly.entity_id
_entity_poly.type
_entity_poly.pdbx_seq_one_letter_code
_entity_poly.pdbx_strand_id
1 'polypeptide(L)'
;MRGHFLGHFIGAVRSNRVFIQDVSHFPYSGCNDSSYTCYFEPITNCSYENHVLPLLEAHSNETEGWTDWKNTSHKVVKKSRWAGPGNYPAYQSLDDLFVPHGTSDLEAGALLYLLRLNAKTKTEVEDWLHQTIPCDLDPSRTISLPIRASDKCIGEYHTDSGLPGETSCPEFSTYMEICEIIRENDPAVDTIILTSEDARFVEQRHAYTQARGARKPWRFILNSMDVMQGGGTTRVLNNNTMHDVFMSFFTTMHMQLRGKYFILNCSSNFHALLKYFAIEGGCAFVQRPIIICMDEQASRFKICTNFGKGKYAKCMEQKMSEDGQNKNQKRSEAIGKEEEDKKKELGIKKNDTADSTAATGEREAKSSNSTNAGGPSRTETIAHAQNEKEMPEAVKRRLKLDLRQAIESWS
;
A
#
# COMPACT_ATOMS: atom_id res chain seq x y z
N MET A 1 3.21 17.52 -1.74
CA MET A 1 3.01 18.01 -3.12
C MET A 1 1.53 18.18 -3.51
N ARG A 2 0.65 17.20 -3.31
CA ARG A 2 -0.79 17.27 -3.67
C ARG A 2 -1.54 18.51 -3.13
N GLY A 3 -1.23 18.97 -1.92
CA GLY A 3 -1.84 20.18 -1.34
C GLY A 3 -1.22 21.50 -1.81
N HIS A 4 0.12 21.60 -1.82
CA HIS A 4 0.82 22.87 -2.00
C HIS A 4 1.02 23.30 -3.46
N PHE A 5 1.24 22.36 -4.39
CA PHE A 5 1.57 22.70 -5.78
C PHE A 5 0.44 22.36 -6.75
N LEU A 6 -0.15 21.17 -6.61
CA LEU A 6 -1.12 20.66 -7.58
C LEU A 6 -2.36 21.55 -7.72
N GLY A 7 -2.98 21.96 -6.60
CA GLY A 7 -4.19 22.80 -6.65
C GLY A 7 -3.95 24.17 -7.30
N HIS A 8 -2.82 24.81 -6.99
CA HIS A 8 -2.46 26.09 -7.60
C HIS A 8 -2.09 25.95 -9.07
N PHE A 9 -1.38 24.88 -9.44
CA PHE A 9 -1.05 24.59 -10.83
C PHE A 9 -2.31 24.31 -11.67
N ILE A 10 -3.21 23.44 -11.19
CA ILE A 10 -4.49 23.17 -11.86
C ILE A 10 -5.33 24.45 -11.95
N GLY A 11 -5.36 25.27 -10.89
CA GLY A 11 -6.04 26.57 -10.91
C GLY A 11 -5.47 27.51 -11.98
N ALA A 12 -4.15 27.55 -12.13
CA ALA A 12 -3.49 28.34 -13.17
C ALA A 12 -3.82 27.80 -14.58
N VAL A 13 -3.71 26.48 -14.80
CA VAL A 13 -4.05 25.82 -16.07
C VAL A 13 -5.50 26.10 -16.45
N ARG A 14 -6.44 25.86 -15.53
CA ARG A 14 -7.86 26.17 -15.73
C ARG A 14 -8.02 27.62 -16.12
N SER A 15 -7.39 28.56 -15.44
CA SER A 15 -7.58 29.98 -15.70
C SER A 15 -6.79 30.55 -16.89
N ASN A 16 -6.18 29.70 -17.74
CA ASN A 16 -5.27 30.10 -18.81
C ASN A 16 -4.12 31.02 -18.31
N ARG A 17 -3.51 30.64 -17.19
CA ARG A 17 -2.38 31.37 -16.59
C ARG A 17 -1.15 30.50 -16.51
N VAL A 18 0.00 31.17 -16.56
CA VAL A 18 1.30 30.54 -16.26
C VAL A 18 1.44 30.45 -14.75
N PHE A 19 1.64 29.24 -14.23
CA PHE A 19 1.99 29.05 -12.82
C PHE A 19 3.47 29.41 -12.60
N ILE A 20 3.73 30.45 -11.82
CA ILE A 20 5.08 30.89 -11.45
C ILE A 20 5.24 30.70 -9.95
N GLN A 21 6.31 30.00 -9.55
CA GLN A 21 6.69 29.84 -8.16
C GLN A 21 7.60 31.01 -7.74
N ASP A 22 7.05 31.93 -6.96
CA ASP A 22 7.73 33.16 -6.48
C ASP A 22 8.93 32.85 -5.54
N VAL A 23 8.89 31.71 -4.85
CA VAL A 23 9.95 31.34 -3.89
C VAL A 23 10.43 29.93 -4.15
N SER A 24 11.73 29.80 -4.45
CA SER A 24 12.39 28.50 -4.66
C SER A 24 12.34 27.60 -3.42
N HIS A 25 12.02 28.13 -2.23
CA HIS A 25 12.07 27.43 -0.96
C HIS A 25 11.21 26.15 -0.93
N PHE A 26 11.87 25.05 -1.23
CA PHE A 26 11.42 23.69 -1.10
C PHE A 26 12.11 23.11 0.13
N PRO A 27 11.45 23.06 1.31
CA PRO A 27 12.11 22.68 2.57
C PRO A 27 12.62 21.23 2.60
N TYR A 28 12.31 20.46 1.56
CA TYR A 28 12.74 19.09 1.38
C TYR A 28 13.88 18.93 0.36
N SER A 29 14.44 20.03 -0.12
CA SER A 29 15.63 20.06 -0.96
C SER A 29 16.84 19.44 -0.23
N GLY A 30 17.60 18.59 -0.92
CA GLY A 30 18.92 18.14 -0.45
C GLY A 30 20.07 19.09 -0.81
N CYS A 31 19.78 20.19 -1.50
CA CYS A 31 20.75 21.17 -1.99
C CYS A 31 20.70 22.49 -1.20
N ASN A 32 21.80 23.24 -1.30
CA ASN A 32 22.06 24.45 -0.50
C ASN A 32 21.11 25.62 -0.80
N ASP A 33 20.58 25.73 -2.02
CA ASP A 33 19.69 26.82 -2.46
C ASP A 33 18.22 26.59 -2.09
N SER A 34 17.97 25.47 -1.42
CA SER A 34 16.66 24.92 -1.13
C SER A 34 15.66 24.93 -2.28
N SER A 35 16.10 24.70 -3.51
CA SER A 35 15.24 24.89 -4.68
C SER A 35 14.36 23.68 -5.00
N TYR A 36 13.22 23.90 -5.66
CA TYR A 36 12.45 22.83 -6.30
C TYR A 36 13.25 22.15 -7.44
N THR A 37 14.06 22.95 -8.14
CA THR A 37 14.92 22.49 -9.25
C THR A 37 16.05 21.56 -8.83
N CYS A 38 16.25 21.38 -7.53
CA CYS A 38 17.14 20.40 -6.93
C CYS A 38 16.93 18.99 -7.52
N TYR A 39 15.66 18.60 -7.70
CA TYR A 39 15.27 17.27 -8.17
C TYR A 39 14.42 17.30 -9.44
N PHE A 40 13.71 18.40 -9.68
CA PHE A 40 12.71 18.49 -10.75
C PHE A 40 13.12 19.49 -11.82
N GLU A 41 12.57 19.34 -13.03
CA GLU A 41 12.67 20.36 -14.06
C GLU A 41 11.90 21.63 -13.66
N PRO A 42 12.31 22.83 -14.08
CA PRO A 42 11.52 24.04 -13.89
C PRO A 42 10.07 23.85 -14.38
N ILE A 43 9.10 24.30 -13.57
CA ILE A 43 7.68 24.19 -13.92
C ILE A 43 7.35 25.04 -15.16
N THR A 44 8.07 26.15 -15.34
CA THR A 44 7.98 27.06 -16.48
C THR A 44 9.33 27.74 -16.70
N ASN A 45 9.55 28.28 -17.89
CA ASN A 45 10.69 29.15 -18.20
C ASN A 45 10.45 30.61 -17.78
N CYS A 46 9.23 30.94 -17.32
CA CYS A 46 8.92 32.26 -16.77
C CYS A 46 9.40 32.37 -15.31
N SER A 47 10.02 33.49 -14.96
CA SER A 47 10.45 33.81 -13.59
C SER A 47 9.74 35.05 -13.06
N TYR A 48 9.73 35.21 -11.73
CA TYR A 48 9.16 36.38 -11.09
C TYR A 48 9.88 37.66 -11.53
N GLU A 49 11.21 37.67 -11.49
CA GLU A 49 12.05 38.84 -11.75
C GLU A 49 11.95 39.32 -13.20
N ASN A 50 11.91 38.40 -14.16
CA ASN A 50 11.97 38.75 -15.58
C ASN A 50 10.59 38.94 -16.21
N HIS A 51 9.54 38.33 -15.65
CA HIS A 51 8.22 38.29 -16.29
C HIS A 51 7.11 38.87 -15.41
N VAL A 52 7.19 38.74 -14.09
CA VAL A 52 6.14 39.24 -13.18
C VAL A 52 6.45 40.65 -12.73
N LEU A 53 7.67 40.91 -12.26
CA LEU A 53 8.08 42.21 -11.74
C LEU A 53 7.89 43.35 -12.77
N PRO A 54 8.30 43.22 -14.05
CA PRO A 54 8.07 44.27 -15.04
C PRO A 54 6.57 44.54 -15.31
N LEU A 55 5.72 43.52 -15.19
CA LEU A 55 4.27 43.69 -15.32
C LEU A 55 3.70 44.50 -14.15
N LEU A 56 4.18 44.22 -12.94
CA LEU A 56 3.76 44.91 -11.71
C LEU A 56 4.27 46.36 -11.66
N GLU A 57 5.50 46.60 -12.13
CA GLU A 57 6.07 47.94 -12.24
C GLU A 57 5.35 48.79 -13.29
N ALA A 58 4.99 48.19 -14.44
CA ALA A 58 4.24 48.89 -15.48
C ALA A 58 2.78 49.13 -15.10
N HIS A 59 2.17 48.19 -14.36
CA HIS A 59 0.78 48.24 -13.93
C HIS A 59 0.66 47.56 -12.57
N SER A 60 0.31 48.31 -11.51
CA SER A 60 0.10 47.79 -10.16
C SER A 60 -1.21 46.98 -10.03
N ASN A 61 -1.38 45.99 -10.91
CA ASN A 61 -2.61 45.23 -11.10
C ASN A 61 -2.43 43.78 -10.62
N GLU A 62 -2.00 43.70 -9.35
CA GLU A 62 -1.92 42.48 -8.56
C GLU A 62 -3.18 42.33 -7.71
N THR A 63 -3.62 41.11 -7.50
CA THR A 63 -4.63 40.79 -6.49
C THR A 63 -4.21 39.59 -5.66
N GLU A 64 -4.60 39.60 -4.39
CA GLU A 64 -4.47 38.44 -3.52
C GLU A 64 -5.67 37.52 -3.72
N GLY A 65 -5.40 36.28 -4.15
CA GLY A 65 -6.41 35.25 -4.36
C GLY A 65 -7.26 35.40 -5.62
N TRP A 66 -8.09 34.37 -5.84
CA TRP A 66 -9.01 34.32 -6.97
C TRP A 66 -10.32 34.97 -6.57
N THR A 67 -10.59 36.18 -7.07
CA THR A 67 -11.87 36.87 -6.88
C THR A 67 -12.93 36.39 -7.88
N ASP A 68 -12.50 35.93 -9.06
CA ASP A 68 -13.28 35.17 -10.03
C ASP A 68 -12.38 34.13 -10.76
N TRP A 69 -12.97 33.23 -11.57
CA TRP A 69 -12.24 32.11 -12.18
C TRP A 69 -11.30 32.44 -13.33
N LYS A 70 -11.52 33.53 -14.05
CA LYS A 70 -10.53 34.00 -15.03
C LYS A 70 -9.63 35.06 -14.43
N ASN A 71 -10.17 35.81 -13.47
CA ASN A 71 -9.67 37.04 -12.91
C ASN A 71 -9.12 37.97 -14.01
N THR A 72 -9.85 38.08 -15.14
CA THR A 72 -9.32 38.72 -16.38
C THR A 72 -8.88 40.16 -16.17
N SER A 73 -9.41 40.82 -15.15
CA SER A 73 -9.04 42.18 -14.76
C SER A 73 -7.64 42.29 -14.18
N HIS A 74 -7.05 41.22 -13.63
CA HIS A 74 -5.72 41.24 -13.01
C HIS A 74 -4.70 40.40 -13.79
N LYS A 75 -3.52 40.99 -14.04
CA LYS A 75 -2.43 40.31 -14.76
C LYS A 75 -1.69 39.31 -13.87
N VAL A 76 -1.58 39.61 -12.58
CA VAL A 76 -0.90 38.77 -11.58
C VAL A 76 -1.86 38.44 -10.45
N VAL A 77 -1.96 37.16 -10.11
CA VAL A 77 -2.78 36.67 -9.00
C VAL A 77 -1.85 35.99 -8.01
N LYS A 78 -1.64 36.61 -6.86
CA LYS A 78 -0.76 36.07 -5.82
C LYS A 78 -1.55 35.18 -4.88
N LYS A 79 -0.99 34.01 -4.56
CA LYS A 79 -1.52 33.08 -3.56
C LYS A 79 -0.47 32.83 -2.50
N SER A 80 -0.62 33.50 -1.36
CA SER A 80 0.27 33.40 -0.20
C SER A 80 -0.02 32.16 0.67
N ARG A 81 -1.26 31.64 0.64
CA ARG A 81 -1.70 30.50 1.45
C ARG A 81 -2.57 29.52 0.68
N TRP A 82 -2.40 28.24 1.03
CA TRP A 82 -3.28 27.17 0.59
C TRP A 82 -4.74 27.53 0.87
N ALA A 83 -5.58 27.42 -0.15
CA ALA A 83 -7.02 27.36 0.00
C ALA A 83 -7.43 25.97 -0.46
N GLY A 84 -8.22 25.28 0.35
CA GLY A 84 -8.65 23.91 0.04
C GLY A 84 -9.36 23.78 -1.30
N PRO A 85 -9.50 22.54 -1.81
CA PRO A 85 -10.01 22.25 -3.16
C PRO A 85 -11.39 22.85 -3.49
N GLY A 86 -12.17 23.30 -2.49
CA GLY A 86 -13.45 24.01 -2.69
C GLY A 86 -13.36 25.51 -2.93
N ASN A 87 -12.16 26.11 -2.95
CA ASN A 87 -11.97 27.56 -3.18
C ASN A 87 -11.47 27.88 -4.59
N TYR A 88 -11.40 26.89 -5.47
CA TYR A 88 -11.16 27.11 -6.89
C TYR A 88 -12.52 27.16 -7.58
N PRO A 89 -12.82 28.24 -8.29
CA PRO A 89 -14.10 28.34 -8.96
C PRO A 89 -14.21 27.26 -10.06
N ALA A 90 -15.40 26.70 -10.23
CA ALA A 90 -15.68 25.65 -11.22
C ALA A 90 -15.41 26.17 -12.64
N TYR A 91 -14.69 25.40 -13.45
CA TYR A 91 -14.29 25.81 -14.79
C TYR A 91 -15.07 25.02 -15.84
N GLN A 92 -16.17 25.58 -16.34
CA GLN A 92 -17.08 24.86 -17.25
C GLN A 92 -16.40 24.40 -18.57
N SER A 93 -15.52 25.20 -19.19
CA SER A 93 -15.05 24.90 -20.57
C SER A 93 -13.84 23.94 -20.72
N LEU A 94 -13.07 23.69 -19.65
CA LEU A 94 -11.98 22.68 -19.62
C LEU A 94 -12.58 21.40 -19.10
N ASP A 95 -13.51 21.49 -18.15
CA ASP A 95 -14.25 20.32 -17.71
C ASP A 95 -14.89 19.65 -18.95
N ASP A 96 -15.38 20.40 -19.97
CA ASP A 96 -15.80 19.87 -21.28
C ASP A 96 -14.70 19.15 -22.11
N LEU A 97 -13.45 19.63 -22.09
CA LEU A 97 -12.29 18.97 -22.72
C LEU A 97 -11.87 17.70 -21.97
N PHE A 98 -12.11 17.66 -20.66
CA PHE A 98 -11.84 16.54 -19.76
C PHE A 98 -13.10 15.72 -19.44
N VAL A 99 -14.27 16.02 -20.02
CA VAL A 99 -15.52 15.25 -19.85
C VAL A 99 -15.29 13.77 -20.20
N PRO A 100 -14.50 13.42 -21.24
CA PRO A 100 -14.22 12.00 -21.52
C PRO A 100 -13.29 11.34 -20.49
N HIS A 101 -12.54 12.12 -19.72
CA HIS A 101 -11.36 11.71 -18.92
C HIS A 101 -11.53 11.91 -17.40
N GLY A 102 -12.59 12.60 -16.96
CA GLY A 102 -12.84 12.88 -15.55
C GLY A 102 -11.80 13.83 -14.91
N THR A 103 -12.04 14.23 -13.67
CA THR A 103 -11.14 15.12 -12.93
C THR A 103 -9.84 14.44 -12.49
N SER A 104 -9.80 13.11 -12.45
CA SER A 104 -8.66 12.32 -12.00
C SER A 104 -7.52 12.28 -13.02
N ASP A 105 -7.83 12.19 -14.33
CA ASP A 105 -6.82 12.23 -15.39
C ASP A 105 -6.06 13.57 -15.42
N LEU A 106 -6.79 14.69 -15.27
CA LEU A 106 -6.17 16.01 -15.18
C LEU A 106 -5.24 16.12 -13.96
N GLU A 107 -5.67 15.61 -12.79
CA GLU A 107 -4.83 15.57 -11.59
C GLU A 107 -3.57 14.72 -11.82
N ALA A 108 -3.71 13.56 -12.46
CA ALA A 108 -2.58 12.67 -12.77
C ALA A 108 -1.60 13.33 -13.74
N GLY A 109 -2.08 13.90 -14.84
CA GLY A 109 -1.25 14.62 -15.82
C GLY A 109 -0.54 15.83 -15.21
N ALA A 110 -1.23 16.60 -14.36
CA ALA A 110 -0.64 17.71 -13.63
C ALA A 110 0.43 17.25 -12.64
N LEU A 111 0.20 16.14 -11.91
CA LEU A 111 1.20 15.55 -11.04
C LEU A 111 2.42 15.05 -11.83
N LEU A 112 2.22 14.36 -12.96
CA LEU A 112 3.32 13.91 -13.83
C LEU A 112 4.16 15.09 -14.33
N TYR A 113 3.51 16.18 -14.74
CA TYR A 113 4.20 17.40 -15.19
C TYR A 113 5.02 18.05 -14.05
N LEU A 114 4.42 18.14 -12.85
CA LEU A 114 5.06 18.68 -11.65
C LEU A 114 6.09 17.74 -11.01
N LEU A 115 6.27 16.52 -11.52
CA LEU A 115 7.23 15.55 -10.99
C LEU A 115 8.27 15.14 -12.02
N ARG A 116 8.37 15.87 -13.14
CA ARG A 116 9.43 15.65 -14.14
C ARG A 116 10.78 15.84 -13.47
N LEU A 117 11.54 14.76 -13.36
CA LEU A 117 12.87 14.77 -12.77
C LEU A 117 13.82 15.55 -13.68
N ASN A 118 14.72 16.35 -13.11
CA ASN A 118 15.79 16.95 -13.88
C ASN A 118 16.76 15.88 -14.39
N ALA A 119 17.61 16.22 -15.37
CA ALA A 119 18.51 15.26 -16.01
C ALA A 119 19.41 14.51 -15.02
N LYS A 120 19.97 15.21 -14.02
CA LYS A 120 20.86 14.61 -13.01
C LYS A 120 20.11 13.58 -12.17
N THR A 121 18.98 13.99 -11.57
CA THR A 121 18.16 13.11 -10.73
C THR A 121 17.60 11.93 -11.51
N LYS A 122 17.19 12.15 -12.77
CA LYS A 122 16.75 11.06 -13.64
C LYS A 122 17.83 10.00 -13.82
N THR A 123 19.06 10.41 -14.16
CA THR A 123 20.18 9.48 -14.32
C THR A 123 20.48 8.71 -13.04
N GLU A 124 20.52 9.39 -11.88
CA GLU A 124 20.75 8.71 -10.60
C GLU A 124 19.65 7.69 -10.26
N VAL A 125 18.38 8.03 -10.50
CA VAL A 125 17.25 7.11 -10.31
C VAL A 125 17.34 5.92 -11.28
N GLU A 126 17.69 6.14 -12.55
CA GLU A 126 17.88 5.07 -13.52
C GLU A 126 19.01 4.11 -13.12
N ASP A 127 20.14 4.65 -12.63
CA ASP A 127 21.26 3.85 -12.12
C ASP A 127 20.87 3.01 -10.90
N TRP A 128 20.05 3.55 -9.99
CA TRP A 128 19.53 2.81 -8.84
C TRP A 128 18.55 1.72 -9.29
N LEU A 129 17.64 2.04 -10.21
CA LEU A 129 16.70 1.07 -10.76
C LEU A 129 17.42 -0.09 -11.45
N HIS A 130 18.51 0.16 -12.18
CA HIS A 130 19.31 -0.91 -12.80
C HIS A 130 19.98 -1.83 -11.80
N GLN A 131 20.39 -1.32 -10.63
CA GLN A 131 21.00 -2.13 -9.57
C GLN A 131 19.96 -2.94 -8.79
N THR A 132 18.77 -2.38 -8.64
CA THR A 132 17.73 -2.92 -7.78
C THR A 132 16.77 -3.87 -8.50
N ILE A 133 16.44 -3.57 -9.76
CA ILE A 133 15.44 -4.32 -10.52
C ILE A 133 16.16 -5.35 -11.41
N PRO A 134 15.89 -6.65 -11.21
CA PRO A 134 16.51 -7.67 -12.02
C PRO A 134 15.94 -7.64 -13.46
N CYS A 135 16.81 -7.88 -14.45
CA CYS A 135 16.45 -7.79 -15.87
C CYS A 135 15.37 -8.77 -16.32
N ASP A 136 15.16 -9.86 -15.56
CA ASP A 136 14.15 -10.89 -15.81
C ASP A 136 12.85 -10.65 -15.02
N LEU A 137 12.66 -9.47 -14.43
CA LEU A 137 11.39 -9.11 -13.81
C LEU A 137 10.27 -9.13 -14.87
N ASP A 138 9.23 -9.91 -14.60
CA ASP A 138 7.99 -9.91 -15.37
C ASP A 138 6.90 -9.13 -14.62
N PRO A 139 6.56 -7.90 -15.06
CA PRO A 139 5.49 -7.10 -14.47
C PRO A 139 4.15 -7.84 -14.34
N SER A 140 3.83 -8.71 -15.30
CA SER A 140 2.54 -9.43 -15.34
C SER A 140 2.42 -10.51 -14.26
N ARG A 141 3.53 -10.89 -13.61
CA ARG A 141 3.61 -11.90 -12.55
C ARG A 141 3.99 -11.31 -11.19
N THR A 142 3.87 -9.99 -11.06
CA THR A 142 4.40 -9.23 -9.93
C THR A 142 3.32 -8.55 -9.10
N ILE A 143 3.46 -8.61 -7.78
CA ILE A 143 2.68 -7.83 -6.81
C ILE A 143 3.53 -6.65 -6.33
N SER A 144 2.97 -5.45 -6.42
CA SER A 144 3.46 -4.23 -5.78
C SER A 144 2.92 -4.13 -4.36
N LEU A 145 3.80 -4.26 -3.38
CA LEU A 145 3.50 -4.25 -1.96
C LEU A 145 4.29 -3.15 -1.22
N PRO A 146 3.89 -1.87 -1.38
CA PRO A 146 4.37 -0.82 -0.51
C PRO A 146 3.63 -0.87 0.84
N ILE A 147 4.37 -1.04 1.93
CA ILE A 147 3.81 -1.04 3.29
C ILE A 147 4.12 0.31 3.92
N ARG A 148 3.07 1.09 4.19
CA ARG A 148 3.16 2.29 5.01
C ARG A 148 2.90 1.93 6.47
N ALA A 149 3.94 2.02 7.27
CA ALA A 149 3.96 1.73 8.68
C ALA A 149 4.50 2.94 9.47
N SER A 150 5.30 2.66 10.51
CA SER A 150 5.86 3.64 11.43
C SER A 150 4.91 4.82 11.67
N ASP A 151 5.32 6.10 11.56
CA ASP A 151 4.59 7.31 12.03
C ASP A 151 3.11 7.43 11.61
N LYS A 152 2.65 6.61 10.66
CA LYS A 152 1.23 6.51 10.27
C LYS A 152 0.43 5.53 11.11
N CYS A 153 1.05 4.62 11.84
CA CYS A 153 0.39 3.64 12.67
C CYS A 153 -0.15 4.27 13.95
N ILE A 154 -1.39 3.96 14.33
CA ILE A 154 -1.94 4.32 15.64
C ILE A 154 -1.51 3.27 16.67
N GLY A 155 -1.05 3.72 17.85
CA GLY A 155 -0.71 2.86 18.98
C GLY A 155 0.79 2.76 19.26
N GLU A 156 1.21 1.67 19.92
CA GLU A 156 2.55 1.45 20.52
C GLU A 156 3.72 1.46 19.52
N TYR A 157 3.46 1.60 18.23
CA TYR A 157 4.49 1.74 17.21
C TYR A 157 5.23 3.10 17.25
N HIS A 158 4.87 4.02 18.17
CA HIS A 158 5.31 5.44 18.21
C HIS A 158 5.82 5.99 19.53
N THR A 159 6.43 5.18 20.40
CA THR A 159 7.06 5.77 21.59
C THR A 159 8.11 6.83 21.22
N ASP A 160 8.78 6.67 20.07
CA ASP A 160 9.95 7.47 19.72
C ASP A 160 9.63 8.66 18.79
N SER A 161 8.54 8.57 18.00
CA SER A 161 8.16 9.64 17.06
C SER A 161 7.29 10.74 17.69
N GLY A 162 6.57 10.42 18.78
CA GLY A 162 5.64 11.32 19.45
C GLY A 162 4.43 11.73 18.61
N LEU A 163 4.20 11.11 17.45
CA LEU A 163 3.06 11.38 16.57
C LEU A 163 1.88 10.46 16.91
N PRO A 164 0.63 10.95 16.84
CA PRO A 164 -0.55 10.19 17.27
C PRO A 164 -0.94 9.04 16.33
N GLY A 165 -0.27 8.89 15.18
CA GLY A 165 -0.68 7.98 14.12
C GLY A 165 -1.94 8.42 13.38
N GLU A 166 -2.16 7.85 12.19
CA GLU A 166 -3.29 8.18 11.32
C GLU A 166 -4.14 6.96 10.93
N THR A 167 -3.56 5.76 10.97
CA THR A 167 -4.15 4.53 10.45
C THR A 167 -3.81 3.32 11.31
N SER A 168 -4.63 2.26 11.31
CA SER A 168 -4.23 0.97 11.86
C SER A 168 -3.21 0.29 10.95
N CYS A 169 -2.23 -0.39 11.54
CA CYS A 169 -1.19 -1.09 10.81
C CYS A 169 -1.35 -2.61 10.96
N PRO A 170 -1.74 -3.31 9.89
CA PRO A 170 -1.74 -4.77 9.86
C PRO A 170 -0.34 -5.34 10.05
N GLU A 171 -0.26 -6.55 10.60
CA GLU A 171 1.00 -7.31 10.64
C GLU A 171 1.41 -7.78 9.24
N PHE A 172 2.70 -8.05 9.02
CA PHE A 172 3.21 -8.57 7.75
C PHE A 172 2.50 -9.85 7.30
N SER A 173 2.13 -10.73 8.24
CA SER A 173 1.33 -11.94 8.00
C SER A 173 0.02 -11.65 7.27
N THR A 174 -0.63 -10.52 7.57
CA THR A 174 -1.89 -10.11 6.95
C THR A 174 -1.69 -9.71 5.49
N TYR A 175 -0.60 -8.99 5.18
CA TYR A 175 -0.26 -8.65 3.80
C TYR A 175 0.09 -9.90 2.98
N MET A 176 0.91 -10.78 3.55
CA MET A 176 1.30 -12.02 2.87
C MET A 176 0.10 -12.93 2.59
N GLU A 177 -0.90 -12.94 3.47
CA GLU A 177 -2.14 -13.67 3.22
C GLU A 177 -2.91 -13.13 2.01
N ILE A 178 -2.93 -11.80 1.79
CA ILE A 178 -3.52 -11.21 0.58
C ILE A 178 -2.74 -11.67 -0.66
N CYS A 179 -1.41 -11.68 -0.60
CA CYS A 179 -0.56 -12.18 -1.68
C CYS A 179 -0.88 -13.65 -2.01
N GLU A 180 -1.16 -14.48 -1.01
CA GLU A 180 -1.59 -15.86 -1.23
C GLU A 180 -2.92 -15.98 -1.94
N ILE A 181 -3.90 -15.18 -1.52
CA ILE A 181 -5.21 -15.18 -2.18
C ILE A 181 -5.04 -14.76 -3.64
N ILE A 182 -4.19 -13.76 -3.94
CA ILE A 182 -3.87 -13.37 -5.32
C ILE A 182 -3.31 -14.58 -6.08
N ARG A 183 -2.28 -15.24 -5.54
CA ARG A 183 -1.64 -16.40 -6.18
C ARG A 183 -2.55 -17.62 -6.34
N GLU A 184 -3.50 -17.82 -5.43
CA GLU A 184 -4.52 -18.87 -5.57
C GLU A 184 -5.44 -18.63 -6.78
N ASN A 185 -5.68 -17.37 -7.15
CA ASN A 185 -6.53 -17.01 -8.29
C ASN A 185 -5.72 -16.73 -9.58
N ASP A 186 -4.46 -16.34 -9.44
CA ASP A 186 -3.50 -16.18 -10.52
C ASP A 186 -2.19 -16.92 -10.20
N PRO A 187 -2.12 -18.23 -10.47
CA PRO A 187 -0.97 -19.08 -10.11
C PRO A 187 0.35 -18.74 -10.82
N ALA A 188 0.32 -17.87 -11.84
CA ALA A 188 1.52 -17.40 -12.52
C ALA A 188 2.27 -16.33 -11.70
N VAL A 189 1.57 -15.65 -10.78
CA VAL A 189 2.15 -14.62 -9.91
C VAL A 189 3.06 -15.26 -8.87
N ASP A 190 4.33 -14.89 -8.88
CA ASP A 190 5.37 -15.46 -8.02
C ASP A 190 6.38 -14.43 -7.47
N THR A 191 6.21 -13.16 -7.84
CA THR A 191 7.14 -12.09 -7.50
C THR A 191 6.43 -11.00 -6.69
N ILE A 192 7.10 -10.47 -5.67
CA ILE A 192 6.62 -9.35 -4.83
C ILE A 192 7.70 -8.27 -4.80
N ILE A 193 7.35 -7.05 -5.20
CA ILE A 193 8.14 -5.85 -4.94
C ILE A 193 7.72 -5.31 -3.57
N LEU A 194 8.55 -5.56 -2.55
CA LEU A 194 8.29 -5.17 -1.17
C LEU A 194 9.12 -3.93 -0.82
N THR A 195 8.46 -2.86 -0.40
CA THR A 195 9.10 -1.65 0.13
C THR A 195 8.39 -1.19 1.40
N SER A 196 9.13 -0.64 2.35
CA SER A 196 8.59 -0.15 3.61
C SER A 196 9.59 0.82 4.22
N GLU A 197 9.12 1.96 4.72
CA GLU A 197 9.98 2.86 5.50
C GLU A 197 10.34 2.28 6.89
N ASP A 198 9.72 1.17 7.28
CA ASP A 198 9.94 0.43 8.52
C ASP A 198 10.64 -0.90 8.23
N ALA A 199 11.88 -1.02 8.71
CA ALA A 199 12.76 -2.17 8.47
C ALA A 199 12.17 -3.50 8.94
N ARG A 200 11.30 -3.50 9.95
CA ARG A 200 10.72 -4.73 10.52
C ARG A 200 9.92 -5.50 9.49
N PHE A 201 9.19 -4.82 8.59
CA PHE A 201 8.44 -5.47 7.53
C PHE A 201 9.35 -6.10 6.48
N VAL A 202 10.49 -5.45 6.19
CA VAL A 202 11.49 -6.01 5.30
C VAL A 202 12.09 -7.25 5.95
N GLU A 203 12.57 -7.17 7.19
CA GLU A 203 13.18 -8.30 7.92
C GLU A 203 12.25 -9.51 8.07
N GLN A 204 10.96 -9.29 8.36
CA GLN A 204 9.96 -10.36 8.52
C GLN A 204 9.78 -11.24 7.26
N ARG A 205 10.15 -10.76 6.06
CA ARG A 205 10.14 -11.57 4.85
C ARG A 205 11.05 -12.80 4.93
N HIS A 206 12.17 -12.70 5.66
CA HIS A 206 13.12 -13.80 5.81
C HIS A 206 12.50 -14.93 6.61
N ALA A 207 11.89 -14.60 7.75
CA ALA A 207 11.17 -15.56 8.58
C ALA A 207 10.02 -16.21 7.79
N TYR A 208 9.25 -15.42 7.03
CA TYR A 208 8.19 -15.94 6.18
C TYR A 208 8.71 -16.94 5.13
N THR A 209 9.81 -16.60 4.45
CA THR A 209 10.41 -17.46 3.42
C THR A 209 10.95 -18.76 4.02
N GLN A 210 11.55 -18.71 5.20
CA GLN A 210 12.07 -19.89 5.90
C GLN A 210 10.96 -20.82 6.41
N ALA A 211 9.91 -20.25 7.02
CA ALA A 211 8.85 -21.03 7.66
C ALA A 211 8.03 -21.88 6.68
N ARG A 212 7.91 -21.46 5.42
CA ARG A 212 6.99 -22.07 4.46
C ARG A 212 7.55 -23.26 3.66
N GLY A 213 8.84 -23.53 3.79
CA GLY A 213 9.51 -24.61 3.07
C GLY A 213 9.57 -24.41 1.54
N ALA A 214 10.04 -25.44 0.83
CA ALA A 214 10.38 -25.38 -0.61
C ALA A 214 9.18 -25.33 -1.58
N ARG A 215 7.93 -25.32 -1.11
CA ARG A 215 6.76 -25.32 -2.02
C ARG A 215 6.43 -23.89 -2.44
N LYS A 216 6.94 -23.52 -3.63
CA LYS A 216 6.75 -22.24 -4.34
C LYS A 216 7.07 -21.01 -3.46
N PRO A 217 8.37 -20.76 -3.19
CA PRO A 217 8.78 -19.54 -2.49
C PRO A 217 8.42 -18.31 -3.33
N TRP A 218 8.10 -17.20 -2.65
CA TRP A 218 8.00 -15.90 -3.30
C TRP A 218 9.38 -15.38 -3.67
N ARG A 219 9.49 -14.79 -4.85
CA ARG A 219 10.64 -13.96 -5.19
C ARG A 219 10.39 -12.54 -4.69
N PHE A 220 11.09 -12.15 -3.63
CA PHE A 220 11.04 -10.77 -3.13
C PHE A 220 12.08 -9.89 -3.85
N ILE A 221 11.63 -8.76 -4.36
CA ILE A 221 12.47 -7.66 -4.87
C ILE A 221 12.32 -6.51 -3.88
N LEU A 222 13.44 -5.99 -3.43
CA LEU A 222 13.50 -4.92 -2.43
C LEU A 222 14.21 -3.73 -3.03
N ASN A 223 13.89 -2.53 -2.57
CA ASN A 223 14.75 -1.40 -2.84
C ASN A 223 16.03 -1.52 -2.00
N SER A 224 17.13 -1.92 -2.63
CA SER A 224 18.43 -2.10 -1.97
C SER A 224 19.02 -0.78 -1.47
N MET A 225 18.53 0.33 -1.98
CA MET A 225 18.93 1.69 -1.64
C MET A 225 17.88 2.39 -0.75
N ASP A 226 16.93 1.63 -0.19
CA ASP A 226 15.96 2.20 0.72
C ASP A 226 16.61 2.59 2.04
N VAL A 227 16.51 3.87 2.37
CA VAL A 227 17.06 4.42 3.60
C VAL A 227 16.22 4.10 4.84
N MET A 228 15.01 3.55 4.67
CA MET A 228 14.11 3.11 5.74
C MET A 228 14.04 4.11 6.89
N GLN A 229 13.80 5.38 6.56
CA GLN A 229 13.93 6.51 7.47
C GLN A 229 12.89 6.52 8.60
N GLY A 230 12.01 5.51 8.67
CA GLY A 230 11.02 5.35 9.73
C GLY A 230 9.91 6.42 9.75
N GLY A 231 9.95 7.49 8.96
CA GLY A 231 8.90 8.50 9.04
C GLY A 231 8.88 9.50 7.89
N GLY A 232 7.79 10.28 7.84
CA GLY A 232 7.69 11.42 6.93
C GLY A 232 8.37 12.70 7.44
N THR A 233 8.90 12.70 8.66
CA THR A 233 9.52 13.88 9.27
C THR A 233 11.03 13.85 9.08
N THR A 234 11.62 14.99 8.73
CA THR A 234 13.08 15.16 8.58
C THR A 234 13.85 15.00 9.90
N ARG A 235 13.15 14.84 11.02
CA ARG A 235 13.73 14.63 12.35
C ARG A 235 14.29 13.21 12.56
N VAL A 236 13.92 12.26 11.69
CA VAL A 236 14.32 10.84 11.78
C VAL A 236 15.41 10.49 10.75
N LEU A 237 16.15 11.49 10.25
CA LEU A 237 17.30 11.27 9.37
C LEU A 237 18.47 10.68 10.18
N ASN A 238 18.42 9.38 10.43
CA ASN A 238 19.50 8.62 11.03
C ASN A 238 20.63 8.49 10.01
N ASN A 239 21.59 9.40 10.01
CA ASN A 239 22.76 9.46 9.11
C ASN A 239 22.48 9.64 7.61
N ASN A 240 21.22 9.55 7.17
CA ASN A 240 20.84 9.73 5.77
C ASN A 240 20.66 11.21 5.43
N THR A 241 21.04 11.60 4.21
CA THR A 241 20.78 12.94 3.71
C THR A 241 19.35 13.05 3.15
N MET A 242 18.84 14.28 2.99
CA MET A 242 17.59 14.49 2.27
C MET A 242 17.67 14.00 0.82
N HIS A 243 18.85 14.03 0.20
CA HIS A 243 19.08 13.48 -1.13
C HIS A 243 18.80 11.98 -1.16
N ASP A 244 19.35 11.23 -0.20
CA ASP A 244 19.17 9.77 -0.12
C ASP A 244 17.70 9.39 0.08
N VAL A 245 16.97 10.14 0.92
CA VAL A 245 15.53 9.94 1.11
C VAL A 245 14.75 10.16 -0.19
N PHE A 246 15.07 11.21 -0.95
CA PHE A 246 14.40 11.48 -2.22
C PHE A 246 14.73 10.44 -3.29
N MET A 247 15.99 10.01 -3.39
CA MET A 247 16.39 8.96 -4.33
C MET A 247 15.74 7.63 -3.96
N SER A 248 15.66 7.27 -2.67
CA SER A 248 14.90 6.11 -2.20
C SER A 248 13.43 6.23 -2.60
N PHE A 249 12.80 7.38 -2.33
CA PHE A 249 11.40 7.63 -2.67
C PHE A 249 11.12 7.48 -4.17
N PHE A 250 11.92 8.11 -5.03
CA PHE A 250 11.74 8.02 -6.48
C PHE A 250 11.95 6.59 -6.99
N THR A 251 13.01 5.92 -6.54
CA THR A 251 13.30 4.54 -6.90
C THR A 251 12.16 3.62 -6.48
N THR A 252 11.71 3.71 -5.23
CA THR A 252 10.56 2.95 -4.71
C THR A 252 9.29 3.24 -5.52
N MET A 253 9.01 4.49 -5.86
CA MET A 253 7.84 4.83 -6.68
C MET A 253 7.91 4.16 -8.06
N HIS A 254 9.06 4.25 -8.75
CA HIS A 254 9.26 3.61 -10.06
C HIS A 254 9.20 2.09 -10.00
N MET A 255 9.75 1.46 -8.96
CA MET A 255 9.66 0.02 -8.73
C MET A 255 8.20 -0.41 -8.55
N GLN A 256 7.46 0.29 -7.69
CA GLN A 256 6.08 -0.07 -7.36
C GLN A 256 5.12 0.07 -8.55
N LEU A 257 5.44 0.86 -9.58
CA LEU A 257 4.61 0.93 -10.81
C LEU A 257 4.75 -0.31 -11.72
N ARG A 258 5.58 -1.29 -11.36
CA ARG A 258 5.83 -2.50 -12.15
C ARG A 258 4.95 -3.69 -11.80
N GLY A 259 4.14 -3.61 -10.74
CA GLY A 259 3.23 -4.70 -10.40
C GLY A 259 2.04 -4.79 -11.34
N LYS A 260 1.51 -6.00 -11.48
CA LYS A 260 0.15 -6.24 -11.98
C LYS A 260 -0.87 -6.00 -10.87
N TYR A 261 -0.57 -6.40 -9.65
CA TYR A 261 -1.42 -6.23 -8.48
C TYR A 261 -0.82 -5.22 -7.52
N PHE A 262 -1.61 -4.30 -6.99
CA PHE A 262 -1.17 -3.29 -6.02
C PHE A 262 -1.93 -3.48 -4.72
N ILE A 263 -1.24 -3.74 -3.62
CA ILE A 263 -1.84 -3.82 -2.29
C ILE A 263 -1.54 -2.51 -1.57
N LEU A 264 -2.54 -1.64 -1.43
CA LEU A 264 -2.35 -0.25 -1.04
C LEU A 264 -3.20 0.11 0.18
N ASN A 265 -2.64 0.89 1.09
CA ASN A 265 -3.41 1.77 1.99
C ASN A 265 -3.79 3.06 1.22
N CYS A 266 -4.95 3.12 0.57
CA CYS A 266 -5.32 4.23 -0.33
C CYS A 266 -5.60 5.57 0.39
N SER A 267 -5.70 5.53 1.72
CA SER A 267 -5.70 6.72 2.57
C SER A 267 -4.31 7.33 2.80
N SER A 268 -3.22 6.63 2.45
CA SER A 268 -1.86 7.18 2.42
C SER A 268 -1.63 8.01 1.17
N ASN A 269 -1.11 9.23 1.31
CA ASN A 269 -0.78 10.10 0.16
C ASN A 269 0.17 9.44 -0.85
N PHE A 270 1.14 8.66 -0.38
CA PHE A 270 2.08 7.97 -1.26
C PHE A 270 1.39 6.88 -2.09
N HIS A 271 0.54 6.07 -1.45
CA HIS A 271 -0.20 5.01 -2.14
C HIS A 271 -1.29 5.57 -3.05
N ALA A 272 -1.95 6.66 -2.65
CA ALA A 272 -2.86 7.38 -3.52
C ALA A 272 -2.13 7.85 -4.79
N LEU A 273 -0.91 8.39 -4.66
CA LEU A 273 -0.08 8.78 -5.80
C LEU A 273 0.24 7.58 -6.71
N LEU A 274 0.61 6.42 -6.15
CA LEU A 274 0.83 5.20 -6.93
C LEU A 274 -0.43 4.77 -7.68
N LYS A 275 -1.60 4.78 -7.02
CA LYS A 275 -2.90 4.48 -7.64
C LYS A 275 -3.18 5.44 -8.81
N TYR A 276 -2.98 6.75 -8.62
CA TYR A 276 -3.17 7.75 -9.67
C TYR A 276 -2.26 7.50 -10.86
N PHE A 277 -0.98 7.24 -10.64
CA PHE A 277 -0.03 6.99 -11.74
C PHE A 277 -0.28 5.66 -12.45
N ALA A 278 -0.64 4.61 -11.72
CA ALA A 278 -0.90 3.30 -12.29
C ALA A 278 -2.17 3.28 -13.15
N ILE A 279 -3.26 3.88 -12.67
CA ILE A 279 -4.58 3.82 -13.31
C ILE A 279 -4.80 4.97 -14.29
N GLU A 280 -4.68 6.21 -13.81
CA GLU A 280 -5.06 7.41 -14.57
C GLU A 280 -3.88 7.96 -15.37
N GLY A 281 -2.68 7.89 -14.82
CA GLY A 281 -1.46 8.37 -15.47
C GLY A 281 -0.90 7.42 -16.54
N GLY A 282 -1.47 6.22 -16.70
CA GLY A 282 -0.99 5.21 -17.65
C GLY A 282 0.47 4.76 -17.44
N CYS A 283 1.02 4.95 -16.24
CA CYS A 283 2.43 4.67 -15.93
C CYS A 283 2.68 3.22 -15.48
N ALA A 284 1.62 2.40 -15.35
CA ALA A 284 1.79 1.00 -15.03
C ALA A 284 2.45 0.24 -16.18
N PHE A 285 3.34 -0.70 -15.85
CA PHE A 285 3.98 -1.56 -16.86
C PHE A 285 3.07 -2.66 -17.41
N VAL A 286 1.87 -2.78 -16.83
CA VAL A 286 0.82 -3.70 -17.27
C VAL A 286 -0.36 -2.85 -17.70
N GLN A 287 -0.98 -3.17 -18.84
CA GLN A 287 -2.08 -2.39 -19.42
C GLN A 287 -3.30 -2.25 -18.49
N ARG A 288 -3.49 -3.19 -17.56
CA ARG A 288 -4.64 -3.26 -16.65
C ARG A 288 -4.20 -3.71 -15.26
N PRO A 289 -3.60 -2.81 -14.47
CA PRO A 289 -3.23 -3.14 -13.10
C PRO A 289 -4.47 -3.28 -12.21
N ILE A 290 -4.41 -4.18 -11.23
CA ILE A 290 -5.48 -4.42 -10.26
C ILE A 290 -5.09 -3.76 -8.93
N ILE A 291 -5.92 -2.83 -8.45
CA ILE A 291 -5.68 -2.10 -7.20
C ILE A 291 -6.55 -2.68 -6.08
N ILE A 292 -5.91 -3.07 -4.99
CA ILE A 292 -6.57 -3.54 -3.76
C ILE A 292 -6.32 -2.48 -2.69
N CYS A 293 -7.31 -1.59 -2.51
CA CYS A 293 -7.30 -0.59 -1.43
C CYS A 293 -7.71 -1.25 -0.12
N MET A 294 -6.76 -1.47 0.79
CA MET A 294 -6.96 -2.13 2.09
C MET A 294 -7.92 -1.37 3.01
N ASP A 295 -8.01 -0.05 2.91
CA ASP A 295 -8.97 0.79 3.64
C ASP A 295 -10.42 0.63 3.15
N GLU A 296 -10.62 0.08 1.94
CA GLU A 296 -11.93 -0.24 1.36
C GLU A 296 -12.34 -1.70 1.61
N GLN A 297 -11.43 -2.55 2.11
CA GLN A 297 -11.71 -3.97 2.38
C GLN A 297 -12.56 -4.17 3.64
N ALA A 298 -13.05 -5.40 3.82
CA ALA A 298 -13.79 -5.85 5.00
C ALA A 298 -12.90 -6.67 5.97
N SER A 299 -13.40 -6.88 7.20
CA SER A 299 -12.79 -7.73 8.23
C SER A 299 -11.33 -7.36 8.52
N ARG A 300 -10.48 -8.36 8.80
CA ARG A 300 -9.11 -8.18 9.27
C ARG A 300 -8.19 -7.47 8.28
N PHE A 301 -8.50 -7.52 6.99
CA PHE A 301 -7.73 -6.82 5.94
C PHE A 301 -7.99 -5.31 5.93
N LYS A 302 -9.07 -4.86 6.57
CA LYS A 302 -9.43 -3.45 6.61
C LYS A 302 -8.40 -2.62 7.37
N ILE A 303 -7.87 -1.59 6.71
CA ILE A 303 -7.13 -0.51 7.38
C ILE A 303 -8.13 0.54 7.84
N CYS A 304 -8.09 0.87 9.14
CA CYS A 304 -8.95 1.86 9.76
C CYS A 304 -8.21 3.18 9.88
N THR A 305 -8.85 4.30 9.53
CA THR A 305 -8.20 5.61 9.53
C THR A 305 -8.85 6.58 10.50
N ASN A 306 -8.07 7.54 10.99
CA ASN A 306 -8.51 8.56 11.95
C ASN A 306 -8.93 9.88 11.28
N PHE A 307 -9.22 9.85 9.97
CA PHE A 307 -9.70 11.02 9.22
C PHE A 307 -11.17 11.35 9.55
N GLY A 308 -11.40 11.89 10.75
CA GLY A 308 -12.69 12.33 11.26
C GLY A 308 -12.98 11.78 12.66
N LYS A 309 -13.57 12.62 13.52
CA LYS A 309 -13.89 12.27 14.91
C LYS A 309 -14.71 10.97 14.98
N GLY A 310 -14.22 9.99 15.73
CA GLY A 310 -14.90 8.72 15.99
C GLY A 310 -14.88 7.69 14.85
N LYS A 311 -14.37 8.03 13.65
CA LYS A 311 -14.34 7.08 12.51
C LYS A 311 -13.42 5.89 12.78
N TYR A 312 -12.25 6.14 13.38
CA TYR A 312 -11.30 5.08 13.69
C TYR A 312 -11.90 4.06 14.67
N ALA A 313 -12.44 4.53 15.80
CA ALA A 313 -13.04 3.67 16.81
C ALA A 313 -14.19 2.82 16.24
N LYS A 314 -15.08 3.43 15.45
CA LYS A 314 -16.17 2.73 14.77
C LYS A 314 -15.66 1.67 13.79
N CYS A 315 -14.63 1.99 13.01
CA CYS A 315 -14.02 1.04 12.08
C CYS A 315 -13.36 -0.14 12.82
N MET A 316 -12.65 0.14 13.91
CA MET A 316 -12.01 -0.91 14.72
C MET A 316 -13.05 -1.80 15.41
N GLU A 317 -14.14 -1.24 15.92
CA GLU A 317 -15.25 -2.00 16.50
C GLU A 317 -15.91 -2.92 15.45
N GLN A 318 -16.17 -2.41 14.25
CA GLN A 318 -16.68 -3.22 13.13
C GLN A 318 -15.72 -4.36 12.78
N LYS A 319 -14.43 -4.04 12.65
CA LYS A 319 -13.36 -5.02 12.37
C LYS A 319 -13.32 -6.13 13.42
N MET A 320 -13.35 -5.77 14.70
CA MET A 320 -13.33 -6.73 15.81
C MET A 320 -14.61 -7.56 15.90
N SER A 321 -15.78 -6.95 15.64
CA SER A 321 -17.07 -7.64 15.63
C SER A 321 -17.13 -8.69 14.52
N GLU A 322 -16.72 -8.34 13.30
CA GLU A 322 -16.64 -9.28 12.18
C GLU A 322 -15.67 -10.42 12.47
N ASP A 323 -14.49 -10.13 13.05
CA ASP A 323 -13.53 -11.15 13.44
C ASP A 323 -14.06 -12.06 14.57
N GLY A 324 -14.86 -11.52 15.48
CA GLY A 324 -15.54 -12.25 16.55
C GLY A 324 -16.65 -13.17 16.02
N GLN A 325 -17.51 -12.66 15.15
CA GLN A 325 -18.55 -13.45 14.46
C GLN A 325 -17.93 -14.59 13.66
N ASN A 326 -16.85 -14.30 12.94
CA ASN A 326 -16.09 -15.29 12.17
C ASN A 326 -15.48 -16.40 13.06
N LYS A 327 -14.96 -16.05 14.25
CA LYS A 327 -14.45 -17.04 15.22
C LYS A 327 -15.57 -17.93 15.75
N ASN A 328 -16.73 -17.34 16.06
CA ASN A 328 -17.88 -18.10 16.57
C ASN A 328 -18.46 -19.04 15.50
N GLN A 329 -18.58 -18.58 14.26
CA GLN A 329 -19.03 -19.40 13.14
C GLN A 329 -18.11 -20.62 12.93
N LYS A 330 -16.79 -20.45 12.94
CA LYS A 330 -15.84 -21.56 12.86
C LYS A 330 -15.99 -22.57 13.98
N ARG A 331 -16.21 -22.09 15.21
CA ARG A 331 -16.43 -22.98 16.36
C ARG A 331 -17.69 -23.82 16.16
N SER A 332 -18.77 -23.21 15.66
CA SER A 332 -20.01 -23.92 15.35
C SER A 332 -19.84 -24.93 14.20
N GLU A 333 -19.12 -24.57 13.13
CA GLU A 333 -18.83 -25.48 12.00
C GLU A 333 -17.94 -26.66 12.41
N ALA A 334 -16.94 -26.43 13.26
CA ALA A 334 -16.08 -27.47 13.80
C ALA A 334 -16.85 -28.46 14.69
N ILE A 335 -17.73 -27.94 15.56
CA ILE A 335 -18.62 -28.78 16.39
C ILE A 335 -19.57 -29.59 15.49
N GLY A 336 -20.13 -28.98 14.45
CA GLY A 336 -21.02 -29.67 13.51
C GLY A 336 -20.33 -30.81 12.76
N LYS A 337 -19.09 -30.60 12.28
CA LYS A 337 -18.28 -31.67 11.66
C LYS A 337 -17.98 -32.80 12.64
N GLU A 338 -17.58 -32.47 13.88
CA GLU A 338 -17.30 -33.48 14.91
C GLU A 338 -18.54 -34.33 15.25
N GLU A 339 -19.73 -33.72 15.29
CA GLU A 339 -20.99 -34.45 15.48
C GLU A 339 -21.36 -35.32 14.27
N GLU A 340 -21.12 -34.84 13.05
CA GLU A 340 -21.38 -35.61 11.83
C GLU A 340 -20.46 -36.83 11.73
N ASP A 341 -19.18 -36.66 12.05
CA ASP A 341 -18.19 -37.74 12.06
C ASP A 341 -18.52 -38.77 13.15
N LYS A 342 -18.92 -38.35 14.36
CA LYS A 342 -19.42 -39.26 15.41
C LYS A 342 -20.67 -40.03 14.97
N LYS A 343 -21.60 -39.41 14.25
CA LYS A 343 -22.79 -40.09 13.71
C LYS A 343 -22.42 -41.11 12.64
N LYS A 344 -21.45 -40.81 11.76
CA LYS A 344 -20.94 -41.76 10.77
C LYS A 344 -20.27 -42.96 11.44
N GLU A 345 -19.44 -42.75 12.45
CA GLU A 345 -18.84 -43.85 13.22
C GLU A 345 -19.87 -44.74 13.93
N LEU A 346 -20.91 -44.15 14.52
CA LEU A 346 -22.00 -44.90 15.16
C LEU A 346 -22.88 -45.65 14.15
N GLY A 347 -23.04 -45.11 12.93
CA GLY A 347 -23.72 -45.78 11.82
C GLY A 347 -22.96 -46.99 11.31
N ILE A 348 -21.63 -46.90 11.20
CA ILE A 348 -20.76 -48.02 10.79
C ILE A 348 -20.81 -49.14 11.84
N LYS A 349 -20.73 -48.81 13.13
CA LYS A 349 -20.84 -49.82 14.21
C LYS A 349 -22.18 -50.55 14.23
N LYS A 350 -23.29 -49.90 13.86
CA LYS A 350 -24.61 -50.56 13.76
C LYS A 350 -24.70 -51.58 12.63
N ASN A 351 -23.96 -51.39 11.53
CA ASN A 351 -23.90 -52.36 10.45
C ASN A 351 -22.96 -53.52 10.77
N ASP A 352 -21.86 -53.29 11.48
CA ASP A 352 -20.93 -54.36 11.89
C ASP A 352 -21.52 -55.26 12.99
N THR A 353 -22.44 -54.74 13.82
CA THR A 353 -23.11 -55.54 14.86
C THR A 353 -24.27 -56.39 14.31
N ALA A 354 -24.67 -56.20 13.05
CA ALA A 354 -25.67 -57.05 12.40
C ALA A 354 -25.06 -58.33 11.78
N ASP A 355 -23.73 -58.39 11.61
CA ASP A 355 -23.04 -59.50 10.95
C ASP A 355 -22.12 -60.35 11.86
N SER A 356 -22.06 -60.05 13.17
CA SER A 356 -21.25 -60.82 14.12
C SER A 356 -22.08 -61.51 15.20
N THR A 357 -22.92 -62.46 14.80
CA THR A 357 -23.47 -63.49 15.71
C THR A 357 -22.91 -64.87 15.37
N ALA A 358 -21.59 -65.05 15.44
CA ALA A 358 -20.97 -66.37 15.61
C ALA A 358 -19.47 -66.23 15.89
N ALA A 359 -19.05 -66.52 17.13
CA ALA A 359 -17.85 -67.30 17.48
C ALA A 359 -17.39 -67.00 18.91
N THR A 360 -17.72 -67.92 19.80
CA THR A 360 -17.09 -68.17 21.10
C THR A 360 -15.68 -68.74 20.92
N GLY A 361 -14.73 -68.33 21.77
CA GLY A 361 -13.39 -68.94 21.85
C GLY A 361 -12.52 -68.34 22.95
N GLU A 362 -11.95 -69.20 23.78
CA GLU A 362 -11.35 -68.97 25.10
C GLU A 362 -9.88 -68.51 25.10
N ARG A 363 -9.47 -67.92 26.25
CA ARG A 363 -8.14 -67.97 26.95
C ARG A 363 -6.89 -67.51 26.17
N GLU A 364 -5.85 -66.91 26.76
CA GLU A 364 -5.21 -67.15 28.05
C GLU A 364 -4.24 -65.99 28.38
N ALA A 365 -3.95 -65.79 29.66
CA ALA A 365 -3.02 -64.80 30.18
C ALA A 365 -1.56 -65.25 30.05
N LYS A 366 -0.63 -64.33 29.79
CA LYS A 366 0.75 -64.43 30.31
C LYS A 366 1.44 -63.07 30.46
N SER A 367 1.98 -62.93 31.67
CA SER A 367 2.82 -61.87 32.21
C SER A 367 4.29 -62.08 31.81
N SER A 368 5.03 -61.00 31.58
CA SER A 368 6.45 -60.90 31.97
C SER A 368 6.98 -59.46 31.92
N ASN A 369 7.85 -59.19 32.91
CA ASN A 369 8.46 -57.95 33.36
C ASN A 369 9.65 -57.42 32.54
N SER A 370 9.89 -56.10 32.70
CA SER A 370 11.18 -55.36 32.86
C SER A 370 12.20 -55.37 31.70
N THR A 371 13.06 -54.37 31.44
CA THR A 371 13.61 -53.25 32.24
C THR A 371 14.32 -52.24 31.30
N ASN A 372 14.32 -50.97 31.70
CA ASN A 372 15.40 -49.96 31.64
C ASN A 372 16.08 -49.44 30.34
N ALA A 373 16.02 -48.09 30.28
CA ALA A 373 17.12 -47.12 30.16
C ALA A 373 17.63 -46.70 28.77
N GLY A 374 17.63 -45.37 28.57
CA GLY A 374 18.39 -44.70 27.52
C GLY A 374 17.76 -43.39 27.08
N GLY A 375 17.94 -42.31 27.85
CA GLY A 375 17.61 -40.95 27.41
C GLY A 375 18.51 -40.49 26.25
N PRO A 376 18.08 -39.46 25.50
CA PRO A 376 18.89 -38.26 25.54
C PRO A 376 18.10 -36.94 25.56
N SER A 377 18.69 -35.98 26.28
CA SER A 377 18.84 -34.57 25.94
C SER A 377 17.63 -33.86 25.31
N ARG A 378 16.87 -33.19 26.18
CA ARG A 378 15.82 -32.25 25.83
C ARG A 378 16.47 -30.93 25.42
N THR A 379 16.77 -30.77 24.14
CA THR A 379 17.04 -29.45 23.55
C THR A 379 15.68 -28.76 23.42
N GLU A 380 15.45 -27.71 24.23
CA GLU A 380 14.29 -26.84 24.13
C GLU A 380 14.31 -26.12 22.77
N THR A 381 13.70 -26.78 21.78
CA THR A 381 13.31 -26.13 20.55
C THR A 381 12.02 -25.39 20.88
N ILE A 382 12.09 -24.07 20.93
CA ILE A 382 10.90 -23.22 20.97
C ILE A 382 10.18 -23.44 19.63
N ALA A 383 9.31 -24.44 19.59
CA ALA A 383 8.35 -24.62 18.53
C ALA A 383 7.34 -23.47 18.65
N HIS A 384 7.55 -22.40 17.90
CA HIS A 384 6.48 -21.50 17.52
C HIS A 384 5.51 -22.29 16.63
N ALA A 385 4.62 -23.04 17.27
CA ALA A 385 3.43 -23.58 16.64
C ALA A 385 2.55 -22.39 16.24
N GLN A 386 2.79 -21.87 15.04
CA GLN A 386 1.84 -21.01 14.37
C GLN A 386 0.60 -21.86 14.09
N ASN A 387 -0.41 -21.70 14.93
CA ASN A 387 -1.78 -22.01 14.56
C ASN A 387 -2.11 -21.13 13.34
N GLU A 388 -1.87 -21.64 12.13
CA GLU A 388 -2.45 -21.11 10.90
C GLU A 388 -3.98 -21.20 11.05
N LYS A 389 -4.58 -20.15 11.62
CA LYS A 389 -6.03 -20.01 11.69
C LYS A 389 -6.53 -19.86 10.26
N GLU A 390 -6.98 -20.97 9.66
CA GLU A 390 -7.65 -20.99 8.36
C GLU A 390 -8.63 -19.83 8.27
N MET A 391 -8.55 -19.01 7.23
CA MET A 391 -9.42 -17.84 7.06
C MET A 391 -10.91 -18.23 6.98
N PRO A 392 -11.85 -17.40 7.48
CA PRO A 392 -13.27 -17.61 7.20
C PRO A 392 -13.49 -17.58 5.68
N GLU A 393 -14.05 -18.66 5.13
CA GLU A 393 -14.30 -18.81 3.69
C GLU A 393 -15.08 -17.64 3.09
N ALA A 394 -15.93 -16.96 3.87
CA ALA A 394 -16.67 -15.77 3.41
C ALA A 394 -15.74 -14.59 3.03
N VAL A 395 -14.67 -14.34 3.78
CA VAL A 395 -13.73 -13.24 3.50
C VAL A 395 -12.84 -13.60 2.31
N LYS A 396 -12.37 -14.85 2.24
CA LYS A 396 -11.73 -15.41 1.04
C LYS A 396 -12.63 -15.23 -0.17
N ARG A 397 -13.91 -15.58 -0.06
CA ARG A 397 -14.89 -15.48 -1.14
C ARG A 397 -15.11 -14.05 -1.61
N ARG A 398 -15.18 -13.06 -0.71
CA ARG A 398 -15.37 -11.66 -1.13
C ARG A 398 -14.17 -11.15 -1.92
N LEU A 399 -12.95 -11.30 -1.40
CA LEU A 399 -11.74 -10.88 -2.13
C LEU A 399 -11.55 -11.71 -3.41
N LYS A 400 -11.88 -13.01 -3.39
CA LYS A 400 -11.92 -13.86 -4.60
C LYS A 400 -12.95 -13.37 -5.61
N LEU A 401 -14.12 -12.92 -5.18
CA LEU A 401 -15.15 -12.37 -6.05
C LEU A 401 -14.71 -11.03 -6.62
N ASP A 402 -14.16 -10.13 -5.82
CA ASP A 402 -13.67 -8.83 -6.29
C ASP A 402 -12.49 -9.04 -7.28
N LEU A 403 -11.58 -9.99 -6.99
CA LEU A 403 -10.50 -10.40 -7.90
C LEU A 403 -11.03 -11.05 -9.18
N ARG A 404 -11.98 -11.98 -9.08
CA ARG A 404 -12.59 -12.64 -10.25
C ARG A 404 -13.34 -11.65 -11.10
N GLN A 405 -14.16 -10.78 -10.52
CA GLN A 405 -14.82 -9.70 -11.26
C GLN A 405 -13.80 -8.81 -11.95
N ALA A 406 -12.71 -8.44 -11.25
CA ALA A 406 -11.62 -7.66 -11.83
C ALA A 406 -10.78 -8.41 -12.88
N ILE A 407 -10.89 -9.73 -12.99
CA ILE A 407 -10.24 -10.54 -14.03
C ILE A 407 -11.23 -10.78 -15.19
N GLU A 408 -12.48 -11.12 -14.88
CA GLU A 408 -13.55 -11.55 -15.79
C GLU A 408 -14.21 -10.40 -16.53
N SER A 409 -14.34 -9.19 -15.95
CA SER A 409 -14.91 -8.04 -16.67
C SER A 409 -14.02 -7.54 -17.83
N TRP A 410 -12.96 -8.28 -18.14
CA TRP A 410 -11.88 -7.88 -19.04
C TRP A 410 -11.44 -8.96 -20.02
N SER A 411 -11.92 -10.19 -19.85
CA SER A 411 -11.87 -11.29 -20.83
C SER A 411 -13.10 -11.24 -21.72
#